data_AF-A0A0U3T0T8-F1
#
_entry.id   AF-A0A0U3T0T8-F1
#
_cell.length_a   1.000
_cell.length_b   1.000
_cell.length_c   1.000
_cell.angle_alpha   90.00
_cell.angle_beta   90.00
_cell.angle_gamma   90.00
#
_symmetry.space_group_name_H-M   'P 1'
#
loop_
_entity.id
_entity.type
_entity.pdbx_description
1 polymer ?
#
loop_
_entity_poly.entity_id
_entity_poly.type
_entity_poly.pdbx_seq_one_letter_code
_entity_poly.pdbx_strand_id
1 'polypeptide(L)'
;MNFKEIEEKAIKFRDERLWKKYHTPKNLAISLVVEVGELLEYFQWETDKEIIEKVRDPSKKEKIADEIADIIIYLALLAHELNIDLDKAVERKLKKNEEKYPAKVIRVEEIVKELGGEIIKPKGEVKTVEQVVKLLDVKPENIIKSLVFIVNESESILVIVDGKSKVSLEKLRKIFGNVRMASPKEVEKITGYKIGEVPPVGVPINTVVDKRVIEKEFVIGGGGRIDRLSRLNPKKIVEFQKAEVLDVSE
;
A
#
# COMPACT_ATOMS: atom_id res chain seq x y z
N MET A 1 -22.67 2.60 18.74
CA MET A 1 -22.03 3.51 19.70
C MET A 1 -20.75 4.03 19.08
N ASN A 2 -20.51 5.35 19.07
CA ASN A 2 -19.25 5.95 18.60
C ASN A 2 -18.31 6.22 19.80
N PHE A 3 -17.08 6.71 19.56
CA PHE A 3 -16.12 6.94 20.65
C PHE A 3 -16.62 7.99 21.64
N LYS A 4 -17.27 9.05 21.15
CA LYS A 4 -17.86 10.07 22.00
C LYS A 4 -18.93 9.51 22.97
N GLU A 5 -19.82 8.65 22.48
CA GLU A 5 -20.84 8.01 23.32
C GLU A 5 -20.22 7.06 24.38
N ILE A 6 -19.12 6.39 24.05
CA ILE A 6 -18.35 5.59 25.01
C ILE A 6 -17.73 6.50 26.08
N GLU A 7 -17.07 7.57 25.66
CA GLU A 7 -16.43 8.56 26.52
C GLU A 7 -17.46 9.14 27.52
N GLU A 8 -18.62 9.60 27.04
CA GLU A 8 -19.68 10.17 27.88
C GLU A 8 -20.18 9.18 28.94
N LYS A 9 -20.38 7.90 28.56
CA LYS A 9 -20.79 6.85 29.50
C LYS A 9 -19.70 6.53 30.52
N ALA A 10 -18.44 6.44 30.09
CA ALA A 10 -17.31 6.16 30.97
C ALA A 10 -17.08 7.29 31.98
N ILE A 11 -17.17 8.56 31.53
CA ILE A 11 -17.08 9.73 32.40
C ILE A 11 -18.21 9.72 33.44
N LYS A 12 -19.45 9.51 33.00
CA LYS A 12 -20.60 9.43 33.90
C LYS A 12 -20.38 8.34 34.96
N PHE A 13 -19.99 7.14 34.53
CA PHE A 13 -19.71 6.01 35.44
C PHE A 13 -18.61 6.33 36.46
N ARG A 14 -17.52 6.96 36.01
CA ARG A 14 -16.40 7.41 36.85
C ARG A 14 -16.84 8.46 37.86
N ASP A 15 -17.57 9.47 37.41
CA ASP A 15 -17.93 10.64 38.21
C ASP A 15 -19.00 10.30 39.26
N GLU A 16 -19.96 9.43 38.93
CA GLU A 16 -20.93 8.87 39.90
C GLU A 16 -20.25 8.13 41.07
N ARG A 17 -19.03 7.62 40.85
CA ARG A 17 -18.22 6.92 41.86
C ARG A 17 -17.17 7.83 42.52
N LEU A 18 -17.13 9.11 42.17
CA LEU A 18 -16.14 10.08 42.64
C LEU A 18 -14.68 9.67 42.33
N TRP A 19 -14.48 8.87 41.27
CA TRP A 19 -13.18 8.34 40.89
C TRP A 19 -12.32 9.31 40.09
N LYS A 20 -12.90 10.44 39.65
CA LYS A 20 -12.18 11.48 38.88
C LYS A 20 -10.84 11.89 39.51
N LYS A 21 -10.79 12.01 40.84
CA LYS A 21 -9.57 12.36 41.58
C LYS A 21 -8.41 11.36 41.43
N TYR A 22 -8.69 10.09 41.10
CA TYR A 22 -7.69 9.06 40.88
C TYR A 22 -7.33 8.87 39.40
N HIS A 23 -8.23 9.27 38.50
CA HIS A 23 -8.09 9.13 37.06
C HIS A 23 -7.27 10.29 36.46
N THR A 24 -6.04 10.43 36.92
CA THR A 24 -5.06 11.33 36.29
C THR A 24 -4.53 10.71 34.99
N PRO A 25 -4.02 11.49 34.00
CA PRO A 25 -3.46 10.93 32.77
C PRO A 25 -2.39 9.86 33.01
N LYS A 26 -1.53 10.04 34.02
CA LYS A 26 -0.52 9.05 34.40
C LYS A 26 -1.17 7.74 34.85
N ASN A 27 -2.14 7.81 35.76
CA ASN A 27 -2.76 6.61 36.31
C ASN A 27 -3.60 5.88 35.25
N LEU A 28 -4.35 6.62 34.44
CA LEU A 28 -5.11 6.05 33.33
C LEU A 28 -4.22 5.35 32.30
N ALA A 29 -3.06 5.94 31.96
CA ALA A 29 -2.10 5.29 31.08
C ALA A 29 -1.51 4.01 31.70
N ILE A 30 -1.27 3.99 33.01
CA ILE A 30 -0.85 2.77 33.72
C ILE A 30 -1.94 1.70 33.66
N SER A 31 -3.19 2.04 34.01
CA SER A 31 -4.33 1.11 33.94
C SER A 31 -4.51 0.56 32.53
N LEU A 32 -4.46 1.41 31.50
CA LEU A 32 -4.52 0.97 30.11
C LEU A 32 -3.49 -0.11 29.76
N VAL A 33 -2.25 0.04 30.25
CA VAL A 33 -1.19 -0.97 30.02
C VAL A 33 -1.46 -2.26 30.79
N VAL A 34 -2.05 -2.19 31.98
CA VAL A 34 -2.45 -3.36 32.76
C VAL A 34 -3.48 -4.18 31.97
N GLU A 35 -4.56 -3.55 31.49
CA GLU A 35 -5.60 -4.25 30.70
C GLU A 35 -5.06 -4.84 29.39
N VAL A 36 -4.10 -4.15 28.75
CA VAL A 36 -3.39 -4.72 27.58
C VAL A 36 -2.58 -5.96 27.96
N GLY A 37 -2.02 -5.98 29.17
CA GLY A 37 -1.34 -7.16 29.73
C GLY A 37 -2.30 -8.31 29.99
N GLU A 38 -3.46 -8.05 30.59
CA GLU A 38 -4.52 -9.05 30.83
C GLU A 38 -5.04 -9.63 29.50
N LEU A 39 -5.27 -8.78 28.49
CA LEU A 39 -5.59 -9.22 27.14
C LEU A 39 -4.50 -10.12 26.55
N LEU A 40 -3.22 -9.78 26.73
CA LEU A 40 -2.09 -10.54 26.19
C LEU A 40 -2.01 -11.96 26.78
N GLU A 41 -2.46 -12.19 28.02
CA GLU A 41 -2.44 -13.50 28.65
C GLU A 41 -3.22 -14.56 27.85
N TYR A 42 -4.23 -14.14 27.09
CA TYR A 42 -5.01 -15.03 26.23
C TYR A 42 -4.26 -15.50 24.99
N PHE A 43 -3.16 -14.84 24.60
CA PHE A 43 -2.43 -15.09 23.34
C PHE A 43 -0.99 -15.58 23.52
N GLN A 44 -0.33 -15.28 24.65
CA GLN A 44 1.13 -15.42 24.81
C GLN A 44 1.73 -16.83 24.62
N TRP A 45 0.95 -17.90 24.78
CA TRP A 45 1.46 -19.29 24.76
C TRP A 45 0.87 -20.19 23.67
N GLU A 46 0.04 -19.64 22.78
CA GLU A 46 -0.74 -20.42 21.82
C GLU A 46 -0.38 -20.02 20.38
N THR A 47 -0.48 -20.98 19.46
CA THR A 47 -0.35 -20.73 18.03
C THR A 47 -1.62 -20.07 17.46
N ASP A 48 -1.50 -19.42 16.31
CA ASP A 48 -2.66 -18.81 15.63
C ASP A 48 -3.82 -19.79 15.42
N LYS A 49 -3.52 -21.06 15.13
CA LYS A 49 -4.54 -22.11 14.93
C LYS A 49 -5.28 -22.43 16.23
N GLU A 50 -4.54 -22.56 17.33
CA GLU A 50 -5.11 -22.86 18.65
C GLU A 50 -5.97 -21.68 19.14
N ILE A 51 -5.51 -20.45 18.94
CA ILE A 51 -6.28 -19.24 19.28
C ILE A 51 -7.59 -19.20 18.51
N ILE A 52 -7.57 -19.40 17.18
CA ILE A 52 -8.76 -19.38 16.34
C ILE A 52 -9.78 -20.45 16.78
N GLU A 53 -9.32 -21.62 17.24
CA GLU A 53 -10.22 -22.65 17.76
C GLU A 53 -10.78 -22.27 19.14
N LYS A 54 -9.94 -21.78 20.04
CA LYS A 54 -10.30 -21.40 21.40
C LYS A 54 -11.33 -20.28 21.46
N VAL A 55 -11.26 -19.29 20.57
CA VAL A 55 -12.25 -18.19 20.50
C VAL A 55 -13.62 -18.64 19.96
N ARG A 56 -13.76 -19.90 19.53
CA ARG A 56 -15.09 -20.48 19.22
C ARG A 56 -15.86 -20.83 20.49
N ASP A 57 -15.17 -21.06 21.62
CA ASP A 57 -15.81 -21.17 22.92
C ASP A 57 -16.37 -19.79 23.33
N PRO A 58 -17.70 -19.65 23.49
CA PRO A 58 -18.33 -18.39 23.87
C PRO A 58 -17.78 -17.81 25.18
N SER A 59 -17.45 -18.63 26.16
CA SER A 59 -16.94 -18.16 27.46
C SER A 59 -15.55 -17.56 27.33
N LYS A 60 -14.69 -18.15 26.50
CA LYS A 60 -13.36 -17.60 26.21
C LYS A 60 -13.44 -16.30 25.42
N LYS A 61 -14.34 -16.26 24.43
CA LYS A 61 -14.58 -15.07 23.63
C LYS A 61 -15.11 -13.91 24.47
N GLU A 62 -16.00 -14.17 25.41
CA GLU A 62 -16.56 -13.17 26.32
C GLU A 62 -15.45 -12.54 27.18
N LYS A 63 -14.60 -13.35 27.81
CA LYS A 63 -13.47 -12.83 28.60
C LYS A 63 -12.53 -11.95 27.79
N ILE A 64 -12.16 -12.38 26.58
CA ILE A 64 -11.34 -11.55 25.68
C ILE A 64 -12.05 -10.24 25.31
N ALA A 65 -13.38 -10.29 25.15
CA ALA A 65 -14.16 -9.10 24.86
C ALA A 65 -14.22 -8.13 26.05
N ASP A 66 -14.25 -8.64 27.29
CA ASP A 66 -14.19 -7.85 28.51
C ASP A 66 -12.86 -7.06 28.58
N GLU A 67 -11.71 -7.74 28.39
CA GLU A 67 -10.41 -7.05 28.39
C GLU A 67 -10.32 -5.96 27.29
N ILE A 68 -10.85 -6.25 26.09
CA ILE A 68 -10.91 -5.27 24.99
C ILE A 68 -11.80 -4.08 25.40
N ALA A 69 -12.92 -4.32 26.09
CA ALA A 69 -13.80 -3.27 26.56
C ALA A 69 -13.11 -2.40 27.63
N ASP A 70 -12.37 -2.99 28.55
CA ASP A 70 -11.64 -2.26 29.59
C ASP A 70 -10.53 -1.39 28.99
N ILE A 71 -9.79 -1.90 28.00
CA ILE A 71 -8.84 -1.10 27.20
C ILE A 71 -9.53 0.12 26.58
N ILE A 72 -10.72 -0.07 25.97
CA ILE A 72 -11.47 1.00 25.34
C ILE A 72 -11.94 2.03 26.39
N ILE A 73 -12.41 1.59 27.56
CA ILE A 73 -12.89 2.47 28.63
C ILE A 73 -11.73 3.33 29.18
N TYR A 74 -10.60 2.72 29.52
CA TYR A 74 -9.44 3.47 30.01
C TYR A 74 -8.85 4.41 28.95
N LEU A 75 -8.83 3.99 27.68
CA LEU A 75 -8.40 4.85 26.58
C LEU A 75 -9.33 6.06 26.40
N ALA A 76 -10.65 5.86 26.49
CA ALA A 76 -11.63 6.95 26.39
C ALA A 76 -11.49 7.95 27.54
N LEU A 77 -11.33 7.47 28.77
CA LEU A 77 -11.07 8.32 29.93
C LEU A 77 -9.73 9.08 29.83
N LEU A 78 -8.69 8.42 29.33
CA LEU A 78 -7.39 9.05 29.11
C LEU A 78 -7.47 10.15 28.06
N ALA A 79 -8.17 9.88 26.96
CA ALA A 79 -8.39 10.85 25.90
C ALA A 79 -9.16 12.08 26.42
N HIS A 80 -10.19 11.86 27.24
CA HIS A 80 -10.94 12.93 27.89
C HIS A 80 -10.04 13.85 28.73
N GLU A 81 -9.25 13.28 29.65
CA GLU A 81 -8.37 14.05 30.54
C GLU A 81 -7.25 14.79 29.77
N LEU A 82 -6.90 14.32 28.58
CA LEU A 82 -5.95 14.96 27.67
C LEU A 82 -6.61 15.89 26.63
N ASN A 83 -7.94 16.03 26.65
CA ASN A 83 -8.72 16.79 25.68
C ASN A 83 -8.48 16.35 24.22
N ILE A 84 -8.43 15.03 24.00
CA ILE A 84 -8.24 14.40 22.70
C ILE A 84 -9.58 13.85 22.20
N ASP A 85 -10.08 14.42 21.10
CA ASP A 85 -11.21 13.87 20.35
C ASP A 85 -10.76 12.60 19.59
N LEU A 86 -11.17 11.42 20.10
CA LEU A 86 -10.78 10.12 19.55
C LEU A 86 -11.29 9.90 18.11
N ASP A 87 -12.55 10.27 17.82
CA ASP A 87 -13.13 10.14 16.48
C ASP A 87 -12.26 10.89 15.45
N LYS A 88 -11.93 12.16 15.72
CA LYS A 88 -11.05 12.96 14.86
C LYS A 88 -9.60 12.46 14.85
N ALA A 89 -9.09 11.97 15.97
CA ALA A 89 -7.71 11.48 16.05
C ALA A 89 -7.52 10.24 15.19
N VAL A 90 -8.44 9.28 15.28
CA VAL A 90 -8.45 8.06 14.46
C VAL A 90 -8.63 8.41 12.98
N GLU A 91 -9.59 9.27 12.63
CA GLU A 91 -9.81 9.69 11.24
C GLU A 91 -8.55 10.31 10.62
N ARG A 92 -7.92 11.27 11.33
CA ARG A 92 -6.66 11.87 10.87
C ARG A 92 -5.53 10.85 10.73
N LYS A 93 -5.46 9.88 11.66
CA LYS A 93 -4.43 8.85 11.63
C LYS A 93 -4.62 7.88 10.47
N LEU A 94 -5.86 7.48 10.17
CA LEU A 94 -6.20 6.64 9.03
C LEU A 94 -5.82 7.32 7.70
N LYS A 95 -6.18 8.60 7.50
CA LYS A 95 -5.78 9.37 6.30
C LYS A 95 -4.26 9.40 6.12
N LYS A 96 -3.51 9.69 7.19
CA LYS A 96 -2.03 9.65 7.16
C LYS A 96 -1.48 8.26 6.84
N ASN A 97 -2.15 7.21 7.31
CA ASN A 97 -1.73 5.83 7.03
C ASN A 97 -2.05 5.42 5.59
N GLU A 98 -3.19 5.84 5.02
CA GLU A 98 -3.53 5.62 3.61
C GLU A 98 -2.52 6.29 2.67
N GLU A 99 -2.09 7.50 2.99
CA GLU A 99 -1.02 8.19 2.26
C GLU A 99 0.33 7.46 2.39
N LYS A 100 0.65 6.98 3.61
CA LYS A 100 1.92 6.28 3.88
C LYS A 100 1.97 4.87 3.28
N TYR A 101 0.84 4.16 3.26
CA TYR A 101 0.68 2.79 2.81
C TYR A 101 -0.49 2.68 1.81
N PRO A 102 -0.33 3.21 0.59
CA PRO A 102 -1.43 3.23 -0.36
C PRO A 102 -1.76 1.81 -0.81
N ALA A 103 -3.03 1.42 -0.79
CA ALA A 103 -3.49 0.07 -1.14
C ALA A 103 -2.98 -0.39 -2.52
N LYS A 104 -2.92 0.53 -3.49
CA LYS A 104 -2.34 0.30 -4.83
C LYS A 104 -0.89 -0.18 -4.79
N VAL A 105 -0.06 0.39 -3.90
CA VAL A 105 1.36 0.04 -3.77
C VAL A 105 1.49 -1.34 -3.13
N ILE A 106 0.74 -1.61 -2.05
CA ILE A 106 0.74 -2.93 -1.40
C ILE A 106 0.32 -4.00 -2.41
N ARG A 107 -0.74 -3.74 -3.18
CA ARG A 107 -1.21 -4.65 -4.22
C ARG A 107 -0.13 -4.95 -5.26
N VAL A 108 0.66 -3.96 -5.68
CA VAL A 108 1.80 -4.19 -6.58
C VAL A 108 2.84 -5.07 -5.92
N GLU A 109 3.22 -4.80 -4.66
CA GLU A 109 4.23 -5.62 -3.97
C GLU A 109 3.80 -7.10 -3.90
N GLU A 110 2.54 -7.36 -3.57
CA GLU A 110 2.01 -8.73 -3.53
C GLU A 110 1.97 -9.36 -4.92
N ILE A 111 1.51 -8.62 -5.95
CA ILE A 111 1.53 -9.10 -7.35
C ILE A 111 2.98 -9.46 -7.76
N VAL A 112 3.98 -8.62 -7.49
CA VAL A 112 5.34 -8.95 -7.95
C VAL A 112 5.89 -10.17 -7.21
N LYS A 113 5.59 -10.35 -5.92
CA LYS A 113 5.97 -11.56 -5.17
C LYS A 113 5.30 -12.82 -5.73
N GLU A 114 4.00 -12.77 -6.02
CA GLU A 114 3.26 -13.88 -6.65
C GLU A 114 3.85 -14.27 -8.01
N LEU A 115 4.35 -13.29 -8.76
CA LEU A 115 5.04 -13.51 -10.04
C LEU A 115 6.51 -13.96 -9.89
N GLY A 116 6.99 -14.22 -8.66
CA GLY A 116 8.36 -14.63 -8.37
C GLY A 116 9.39 -13.49 -8.49
N GLY A 117 8.94 -12.24 -8.46
CA GLY A 117 9.76 -11.04 -8.48
C GLY A 117 10.10 -10.51 -7.09
N GLU A 118 10.79 -9.37 -7.07
CA GLU A 118 11.25 -8.70 -5.85
C GLU A 118 10.92 -7.20 -5.89
N ILE A 119 10.58 -6.64 -4.73
CA ILE A 119 10.52 -5.19 -4.55
C ILE A 119 11.83 -4.69 -3.96
N ILE A 120 12.51 -3.85 -4.72
CA ILE A 120 13.77 -3.23 -4.34
C ILE A 120 13.48 -1.86 -3.73
N LYS A 121 14.06 -1.59 -2.56
CA LYS A 121 13.98 -0.31 -1.86
C LYS A 121 15.36 0.36 -1.89
N PRO A 122 15.62 1.27 -2.83
CA PRO A 122 16.90 1.96 -2.90
C PRO A 122 17.12 2.81 -1.64
N LYS A 123 18.36 2.93 -1.18
CA LYS A 123 18.69 3.89 -0.12
C LYS A 123 18.68 5.31 -0.71
N GLY A 124 17.56 6.01 -0.57
CA GLY A 124 17.35 7.39 -1.03
C GLY A 124 16.32 7.53 -2.15
N GLU A 125 15.94 8.76 -2.50
CA GLU A 125 15.08 9.02 -3.65
C GLU A 125 15.85 8.76 -4.95
N VAL A 126 15.37 7.82 -5.76
CA VAL A 126 15.97 7.51 -7.07
C VAL A 126 15.05 8.05 -8.15
N LYS A 127 15.55 9.02 -8.90
CA LYS A 127 14.75 9.75 -9.92
C LYS A 127 15.15 9.39 -11.35
N THR A 128 16.33 8.82 -11.58
CA THR A 128 16.83 8.53 -12.92
C THR A 128 17.37 7.12 -13.08
N VAL A 129 17.38 6.63 -14.32
CA VAL A 129 17.90 5.30 -14.70
C VAL A 129 19.37 5.14 -14.29
N GLU A 130 20.17 6.19 -14.45
CA GLU A 130 21.60 6.20 -14.12
C GLU A 130 21.83 5.98 -12.62
N GLN A 131 20.97 6.57 -11.79
CA GLN A 131 21.01 6.37 -10.33
C GLN A 131 20.63 4.93 -9.96
N VAL A 132 19.59 4.36 -10.58
CA VAL A 132 19.19 2.96 -10.36
C VAL A 132 20.34 2.01 -10.73
N VAL A 133 20.92 2.20 -11.93
CA VAL A 133 22.03 1.40 -12.46
C VAL A 133 23.21 1.39 -11.50
N LYS A 134 23.62 2.57 -11.01
CA LYS A 134 24.76 2.70 -10.10
C LYS A 134 24.46 2.10 -8.71
N LEU A 135 23.23 2.22 -8.23
CA LEU A 135 22.84 1.73 -6.91
C LEU A 135 22.65 0.21 -6.86
N LEU A 136 22.16 -0.38 -7.95
CA LEU A 136 21.82 -1.80 -8.01
C LEU A 136 22.85 -2.66 -8.76
N ASP A 137 23.90 -2.04 -9.30
CA ASP A 137 24.91 -2.70 -10.13
C ASP A 137 24.30 -3.54 -11.27
N VAL A 138 23.35 -2.94 -11.98
CA VAL A 138 22.63 -3.57 -13.09
C VAL A 138 22.90 -2.86 -14.40
N LYS A 139 22.79 -3.57 -15.52
CA LYS A 139 22.94 -2.94 -16.83
C LYS A 139 21.75 -2.01 -17.11
N PRO A 140 21.95 -0.82 -17.72
CA PRO A 140 20.86 0.09 -18.06
C PRO A 140 19.76 -0.52 -18.93
N GLU A 141 20.10 -1.53 -19.72
CA GLU A 141 19.16 -2.27 -20.57
C GLU A 141 18.12 -3.06 -19.77
N ASN A 142 18.44 -3.47 -18.53
CA ASN A 142 17.48 -4.14 -17.65
C ASN A 142 16.48 -3.16 -17.03
N ILE A 143 16.72 -1.84 -17.09
CA ILE A 143 15.73 -0.86 -16.63
C ILE A 143 14.65 -0.70 -17.70
N ILE A 144 13.39 -0.59 -17.31
CA ILE A 144 12.26 -0.34 -18.21
C ILE A 144 11.53 0.96 -17.87
N LYS A 145 10.91 1.56 -18.87
CA LYS A 145 10.01 2.70 -18.74
C LYS A 145 8.59 2.25 -19.02
N SER A 146 7.69 2.55 -18.10
CA SER A 146 6.25 2.33 -18.24
C SER A 146 5.59 3.68 -18.59
N LEU A 147 5.16 3.84 -19.84
CA LEU A 147 4.65 5.10 -20.38
C LEU A 147 3.20 4.94 -20.82
N VAL A 148 2.34 5.90 -20.50
CA VAL A 148 0.92 5.84 -20.84
C VAL A 148 0.63 6.70 -22.06
N PHE A 149 -0.10 6.13 -23.02
CA PHE A 149 -0.55 6.82 -24.22
C PHE A 149 -2.07 6.79 -24.31
N ILE A 150 -2.64 7.86 -24.84
CA ILE A 150 -4.06 8.00 -25.13
C ILE A 150 -4.25 7.68 -26.61
N VAL A 151 -5.12 6.72 -26.90
CA VAL A 151 -5.51 6.33 -28.27
C VAL A 151 -6.76 7.12 -28.68
N ASN A 152 -7.76 7.15 -27.82
CA ASN A 152 -8.99 7.92 -27.99
C ASN A 152 -9.56 8.31 -26.61
N GLU A 153 -10.76 8.91 -26.57
CA GLU A 153 -11.36 9.38 -25.31
C GLU A 153 -11.65 8.27 -24.29
N SER A 154 -11.86 7.03 -24.76
CA SER A 154 -12.19 5.86 -23.93
C SER A 154 -11.04 4.87 -23.77
N GLU A 155 -9.96 5.01 -24.55
CA GLU A 155 -8.91 4.01 -24.64
C GLU A 155 -7.52 4.60 -24.41
N SER A 156 -6.78 3.94 -23.53
CA SER A 156 -5.40 4.23 -23.20
C SER A 156 -4.58 2.95 -23.14
N ILE A 157 -3.31 3.04 -23.51
CA ILE A 157 -2.38 1.91 -23.50
C ILE A 157 -1.18 2.23 -22.61
N LEU A 158 -0.71 1.22 -21.89
CA LEU A 158 0.59 1.21 -21.23
C LEU A 158 1.62 0.66 -22.21
N VAL A 159 2.69 1.40 -22.47
CA VAL A 159 3.78 0.97 -23.35
C VAL A 159 5.05 0.80 -22.51
N ILE A 160 5.61 -0.40 -22.53
CA ILE A 160 6.80 -0.78 -21.79
C ILE A 160 7.97 -0.93 -22.77
N VAL A 161 8.98 -0.07 -22.62
CA VAL A 161 10.23 -0.09 -23.40
C VAL A 161 11.44 -0.17 -22.46
N ASP A 162 12.60 -0.55 -22.96
CA ASP A 162 13.83 -0.45 -22.17
C ASP A 162 14.24 1.01 -21.89
N GLY A 163 15.06 1.19 -20.86
CA GLY A 163 15.44 2.47 -20.32
C GLY A 163 16.27 3.36 -21.26
N LYS A 164 16.91 2.78 -22.28
CA LYS A 164 17.69 3.54 -23.27
C LYS A 164 16.86 3.92 -24.49
N SER A 165 15.91 3.07 -24.87
CA SER A 165 15.04 3.28 -26.01
C SER A 165 14.04 4.44 -25.80
N LYS A 166 13.56 4.98 -26.92
CA LYS A 166 12.42 5.90 -26.98
C LYS A 166 11.25 5.20 -27.67
N VAL A 167 10.03 5.50 -27.24
CA VAL A 167 8.82 5.01 -27.92
C VAL A 167 8.68 5.69 -29.28
N SER A 168 8.48 4.91 -30.33
CA SER A 168 8.20 5.41 -31.67
C SER A 168 6.70 5.72 -31.83
N LEU A 169 6.37 7.01 -31.84
CA LEU A 169 4.99 7.44 -32.11
C LEU A 169 4.54 7.04 -33.51
N GLU A 170 5.44 6.97 -34.50
CA GLU A 170 5.09 6.52 -35.84
C GLU A 170 4.63 5.05 -35.85
N LYS A 171 5.39 4.16 -35.20
CA LYS A 171 5.02 2.74 -35.09
C LYS A 171 3.72 2.55 -34.32
N LEU A 172 3.56 3.24 -33.20
CA LEU A 172 2.30 3.19 -32.45
C LEU A 172 1.11 3.70 -33.27
N ARG A 173 1.29 4.78 -34.05
CA ARG A 173 0.21 5.33 -34.89
C ARG A 173 -0.21 4.40 -36.01
N LYS A 174 0.73 3.63 -36.58
CA LYS A 174 0.42 2.60 -37.58
C LYS A 174 -0.44 1.46 -37.02
N ILE A 175 -0.31 1.16 -35.73
CA ILE A 175 -1.00 0.03 -35.08
C ILE A 175 -2.32 0.49 -34.45
N PHE A 176 -2.31 1.58 -33.70
CA PHE A 176 -3.43 2.03 -32.87
C PHE A 176 -4.15 3.28 -33.44
N GLY A 177 -3.71 3.82 -34.58
CA GLY A 177 -4.30 5.02 -35.17
C GLY A 177 -3.77 6.30 -34.53
N ASN A 178 -4.64 7.22 -34.10
CA ASN A 178 -4.15 8.43 -33.45
C ASN A 178 -3.63 8.10 -32.04
N VAL A 179 -2.40 8.49 -31.72
CA VAL A 179 -1.86 8.34 -30.35
C VAL A 179 -1.11 9.58 -29.91
N ARG A 180 -1.26 9.90 -28.63
CA ARG A 180 -0.47 10.92 -27.92
C ARG A 180 -0.05 10.43 -26.54
N MET A 181 1.02 10.99 -26.01
CA MET A 181 1.43 10.71 -24.63
C MET A 181 0.41 11.31 -23.64
N ALA A 182 0.14 10.58 -22.56
CA ALA A 182 -0.69 11.08 -21.47
C ALA A 182 0.05 12.15 -20.66
N SER A 183 -0.66 13.20 -20.25
CA SER A 183 -0.16 14.20 -19.31
C SER A 183 -0.05 13.62 -17.89
N PRO A 184 0.72 14.24 -16.97
CA PRO A 184 0.87 13.74 -15.60
C PRO A 184 -0.46 13.52 -14.87
N LYS A 185 -1.43 14.42 -15.05
CA LYS A 185 -2.77 14.30 -14.46
C LYS A 185 -3.56 13.13 -15.04
N GLU A 186 -3.43 12.88 -16.35
CA GLU A 186 -4.06 11.74 -17.01
C GLU A 186 -3.44 10.42 -16.56
N VAL A 187 -2.11 10.34 -16.44
CA VAL A 187 -1.41 9.15 -15.92
C VAL A 187 -1.94 8.78 -14.53
N GLU A 188 -2.03 9.75 -13.62
CA GLU A 188 -2.53 9.51 -12.26
C GLU A 188 -4.02 9.12 -12.26
N LYS A 189 -4.85 9.76 -13.09
CA LYS A 189 -6.28 9.42 -13.20
C LYS A 189 -6.50 8.00 -13.77
N ILE A 190 -5.71 7.60 -14.76
CA ILE A 190 -5.87 6.32 -15.48
C ILE A 190 -5.27 5.17 -14.68
N THR A 191 -4.04 5.34 -14.21
CA THR A 191 -3.27 4.26 -13.60
C THR A 191 -3.35 4.24 -12.08
N GLY A 192 -3.72 5.37 -11.47
CA GLY A 192 -3.59 5.59 -10.04
C GLY A 192 -2.16 5.91 -9.59
N TYR A 193 -1.16 5.94 -10.47
CA TYR A 193 0.25 6.19 -10.11
C TYR A 193 0.76 7.51 -10.70
N LYS A 194 1.77 8.11 -10.07
CA LYS A 194 2.44 9.28 -10.65
C LYS A 194 3.44 8.85 -11.71
N ILE A 195 3.84 9.79 -12.55
CA ILE A 195 4.94 9.58 -13.51
C ILE A 195 6.18 9.10 -12.75
N GLY A 196 6.83 8.05 -13.28
CA GLY A 196 7.99 7.41 -12.68
C GLY A 196 7.66 6.32 -11.66
N GLU A 197 6.42 6.24 -11.18
CA GLU A 197 5.98 5.21 -10.22
C GLU A 197 5.22 4.07 -10.90
N VAL A 198 4.72 4.30 -12.13
CA VAL A 198 3.86 3.36 -12.86
C VAL A 198 4.54 1.98 -12.96
N PRO A 199 3.98 0.96 -12.30
CA PRO A 199 4.54 -0.38 -12.34
C PRO A 199 4.27 -1.06 -13.69
N PRO A 200 5.08 -2.07 -14.08
CA PRO A 200 4.82 -2.83 -15.29
C PRO A 200 3.62 -3.79 -15.17
N VAL A 201 3.11 -4.02 -13.97
CA VAL A 201 2.01 -4.95 -13.66
C VAL A 201 0.98 -4.30 -12.73
N GLY A 202 -0.25 -4.81 -12.71
CA GLY A 202 -1.30 -4.32 -11.82
C GLY A 202 -1.88 -2.97 -12.23
N VAL A 203 -1.68 -2.57 -13.49
CA VAL A 203 -2.25 -1.35 -14.07
C VAL A 203 -3.46 -1.75 -14.94
N PRO A 204 -4.65 -1.14 -14.76
CA PRO A 204 -5.90 -1.61 -15.37
C PRO A 204 -6.09 -1.09 -16.82
N ILE A 205 -5.05 -1.14 -17.65
CA ILE A 205 -5.12 -0.72 -19.05
C ILE A 205 -4.38 -1.71 -19.95
N ASN A 206 -4.77 -1.74 -21.23
CA ASN A 206 -4.12 -2.56 -22.24
C ASN A 206 -2.62 -2.28 -22.25
N THR A 207 -1.81 -3.33 -22.21
CA THR A 207 -0.36 -3.21 -22.10
C THR A 207 0.31 -3.71 -23.37
N VAL A 208 1.27 -2.94 -23.86
CA VAL A 208 2.17 -3.28 -24.95
C VAL A 208 3.59 -3.35 -24.38
N VAL A 209 4.28 -4.45 -24.65
CA VAL A 209 5.68 -4.64 -24.26
C VAL A 209 6.52 -4.68 -25.53
N ASP A 210 7.59 -3.89 -25.57
CA ASP A 210 8.50 -3.90 -26.71
C ASP A 210 9.27 -5.22 -26.80
N LYS A 211 9.45 -5.74 -28.02
CA LYS A 211 10.15 -7.00 -28.29
C LYS A 211 11.53 -7.08 -27.61
N ARG A 212 12.30 -5.98 -27.57
CA ARG A 212 13.63 -5.91 -26.94
C ARG A 212 13.58 -6.09 -25.42
N VAL A 213 12.42 -5.93 -24.80
CA VAL A 213 12.22 -6.15 -23.36
C VAL A 213 12.08 -7.64 -23.05
N ILE A 214 11.45 -8.40 -23.94
CA ILE A 214 11.15 -9.84 -23.74
C ILE A 214 12.41 -10.72 -23.79
N GLU A 215 13.44 -10.27 -24.50
CA GLU A 215 14.72 -10.98 -24.64
C GLU A 215 15.54 -11.01 -23.33
N LYS A 216 15.13 -10.25 -22.31
CA LYS A 216 15.86 -10.10 -21.05
C LYS A 216 15.44 -11.13 -20.02
N GLU A 217 16.39 -11.63 -19.23
CA GLU A 217 16.10 -12.55 -18.12
C GLU A 217 15.27 -11.89 -17.01
N PHE A 218 15.58 -10.62 -16.72
CA PHE A 218 14.84 -9.80 -15.77
C PHE A 218 14.83 -8.34 -16.20
N VAL A 219 13.85 -7.60 -15.72
CA VAL A 219 13.73 -6.15 -15.86
C VAL A 219 13.40 -5.50 -14.54
N ILE A 220 13.76 -4.22 -14.43
CA ILE A 220 13.51 -3.37 -13.26
C ILE A 220 12.71 -2.16 -13.71
N GLY A 221 11.53 -1.99 -13.14
CA GLY A 221 10.63 -0.87 -13.43
C GLY A 221 10.07 -0.21 -12.16
N GLY A 222 9.05 0.63 -12.33
CA GLY A 222 8.35 1.25 -11.21
C GLY A 222 7.79 0.21 -10.23
N GLY A 223 7.92 0.46 -8.93
CA GLY A 223 7.36 -0.38 -7.86
C GLY A 223 6.05 0.16 -7.28
N GLY A 224 5.35 1.03 -8.00
CA GLY A 224 4.12 1.69 -7.54
C GLY A 224 4.35 2.91 -6.63
N ARG A 225 5.59 3.23 -6.27
CA ARG A 225 5.98 4.41 -5.49
C ARG A 225 7.38 4.85 -5.87
N ILE A 226 7.70 6.14 -5.72
CA ILE A 226 8.98 6.72 -6.15
C ILE A 226 10.23 6.09 -5.50
N ASP A 227 10.09 5.53 -4.30
CA ASP A 227 11.17 4.88 -3.56
C ASP A 227 11.13 3.34 -3.65
N ARG A 228 10.35 2.80 -4.60
CA ARG A 228 10.23 1.35 -4.82
C ARG A 228 10.40 1.03 -6.29
N LEU A 229 11.18 -0.02 -6.54
CA LEU A 229 11.35 -0.60 -7.86
C LEU A 229 10.87 -2.04 -7.85
N SER A 230 10.36 -2.52 -8.97
CA SER A 230 9.95 -3.92 -9.14
C SER A 230 10.93 -4.63 -10.07
N ARG A 231 11.50 -5.75 -9.60
CA ARG A 231 12.29 -6.66 -10.41
C ARG A 231 11.43 -7.86 -10.81
N LEU A 232 11.25 -8.06 -12.11
CA LEU A 232 10.37 -9.08 -12.66
C LEU A 232 10.96 -9.74 -13.90
N ASN A 233 10.49 -10.96 -14.20
CA ASN A 233 10.70 -11.58 -15.50
C ASN A 233 9.75 -10.94 -16.53
N PRO A 234 10.24 -10.44 -17.68
CA PRO A 234 9.39 -9.86 -18.73
C PRO A 234 8.24 -10.74 -19.20
N LYS A 235 8.45 -12.06 -19.27
CA LYS A 235 7.41 -13.00 -19.70
C LYS A 235 6.26 -13.06 -18.70
N LYS A 236 6.55 -12.91 -17.40
CA LYS A 236 5.53 -12.84 -16.34
C LYS A 236 4.74 -11.54 -16.37
N ILE A 237 5.37 -10.43 -16.78
CA ILE A 237 4.66 -9.18 -17.05
C ILE A 237 3.64 -9.39 -18.19
N VAL A 238 4.07 -10.01 -19.29
CA VAL A 238 3.19 -10.29 -20.45
C VAL A 238 2.04 -11.20 -20.08
N GLU A 239 2.32 -12.30 -19.37
CA GLU A 239 1.31 -13.27 -18.92
C GLU A 239 0.27 -12.60 -18.00
N PHE A 240 0.71 -11.86 -16.99
CA PHE A 240 -0.18 -11.23 -16.01
C PHE A 240 -1.01 -10.11 -16.61
N GLN A 241 -0.40 -9.21 -17.39
CA GLN A 241 -1.09 -8.08 -18.03
C GLN A 241 -1.84 -8.47 -19.30
N LYS A 242 -1.72 -9.72 -19.77
CA LYS A 242 -2.18 -10.15 -21.10
C LYS A 242 -1.67 -9.20 -22.19
N ALA A 243 -0.39 -8.83 -22.09
CA ALA A 243 0.19 -7.77 -22.90
C ALA A 243 0.48 -8.23 -24.33
N GLU A 244 0.40 -7.30 -25.29
CA GLU A 244 0.84 -7.53 -26.65
C GLU A 244 2.34 -7.27 -26.80
N VAL A 245 3.05 -8.12 -27.52
CA VAL A 245 4.50 -7.96 -27.76
C VAL A 245 4.73 -7.39 -29.16
N LEU A 246 5.12 -6.12 -29.23
CA LEU A 246 5.20 -5.35 -30.48
C LEU A 246 6.58 -4.68 -30.65
N ASP A 247 6.95 -4.32 -31.87
CA ASP A 247 8.11 -3.44 -32.10
C ASP A 247 7.61 -1.99 -32.05
N VAL A 248 7.89 -1.28 -30.95
CA VAL A 248 7.33 0.05 -30.66
C VAL A 248 8.39 1.05 -30.21
N SER A 249 9.66 0.67 -30.29
CA SER A 249 10.80 1.52 -29.94
C SER A 249 11.65 1.91 -31.15
N GLU A 250 12.38 3.02 -30.99
CA GLU A 250 13.53 3.43 -31.79
C GLU A 250 14.81 3.22 -30.99
#